data_AF-A0A948TQ36-F1
#
_entry.id   AF-A0A948TQ36-F1
#
_cell.length_a   1.000
_cell.length_b   1.000
_cell.length_c   1.000
_cell.angle_alpha   90.00
_cell.angle_beta   90.00
_cell.angle_gamma   90.00
#
_symmetry.space_group_name_H-M   'P 1'
#
loop_
_entity.id
_entity.type
_entity.pdbx_description
1 polymer ?
#
loop_
_entity_poly.entity_id
_entity_poly.type
_entity_poly.pdbx_seq_one_letter_code
_entity_poly.pdbx_strand_id
1 'polypeptide(L)'
;DKNESTRIAEFKETLADIQSRQRAREGEVAEMIKKFENELEEMASELKALLSQSESTRLEEFKSMLADIKSKQRVREEEVAELLTAFQKDITEARTHWQNLAKIMASKRTGKQVPITEVPKEAEVPRPVEEAAEEAFEEGDLKARALRIIEDNPQGISLRQIGERLNIAYIRLGSPVNQLIEEGRVVKRDSIYLPA
;
A
#
# COMPACT_ATOMS: atom_id res chain seq x y z
N ASP A 1 -18.85 -13.86 -92.27
CA ASP A 1 -18.51 -14.93 -91.30
C ASP A 1 -17.05 -14.94 -90.85
N LYS A 2 -16.03 -14.96 -91.74
CA LYS A 2 -14.61 -14.99 -91.29
C LYS A 2 -14.21 -13.87 -90.32
N ASN A 3 -14.72 -12.65 -90.52
CA ASN A 3 -14.41 -11.49 -89.66
C ASN A 3 -14.95 -11.63 -88.22
N GLU A 4 -16.10 -12.30 -88.06
CA GLU A 4 -16.73 -12.48 -86.74
C GLU A 4 -15.98 -13.53 -85.91
N SER A 5 -15.51 -14.61 -86.55
CA SER A 5 -14.67 -15.61 -85.90
C SER A 5 -13.39 -15.02 -85.33
N THR A 6 -12.73 -14.10 -86.05
CA THR A 6 -11.53 -13.42 -85.57
C THR A 6 -11.82 -12.57 -84.33
N ARG A 7 -12.90 -11.76 -84.36
CA ARG A 7 -13.30 -10.93 -83.22
C ARG A 7 -13.61 -11.76 -81.97
N ILE A 8 -14.26 -12.92 -82.12
CA ILE A 8 -14.55 -13.81 -81.00
C ILE A 8 -13.25 -14.39 -80.42
N ALA A 9 -12.27 -14.72 -81.25
CA ALA A 9 -10.97 -15.23 -80.79
C ALA A 9 -10.19 -14.15 -80.01
N GLU A 10 -10.09 -12.94 -80.56
CA GLU A 10 -9.45 -11.80 -79.89
C GLU A 10 -10.13 -11.48 -78.56
N PHE A 11 -11.48 -11.48 -78.53
CA PHE A 11 -12.22 -11.25 -77.29
C PHE A 11 -11.92 -12.32 -76.22
N LYS A 12 -11.88 -13.61 -76.60
CA LYS A 12 -11.51 -14.69 -75.67
C LYS A 12 -10.09 -14.53 -75.13
N GLU A 13 -9.16 -14.09 -75.97
CA GLU A 13 -7.78 -13.81 -75.56
C GLU A 13 -7.74 -12.64 -74.56
N THR A 14 -8.45 -11.54 -74.81
CA THR A 14 -8.53 -10.42 -73.86
C THR A 14 -9.15 -10.82 -72.52
N LEU A 15 -10.18 -11.67 -72.51
CA LEU A 15 -10.77 -12.19 -71.27
C LEU A 15 -9.79 -13.08 -70.51
N ALA A 16 -9.06 -13.94 -71.20
CA ALA A 16 -8.05 -14.80 -70.58
C ALA A 16 -6.92 -13.96 -69.95
N ASP A 17 -6.47 -12.92 -70.64
CA ASP A 17 -5.46 -11.99 -70.13
C ASP A 17 -5.97 -11.19 -68.90
N ILE A 18 -7.20 -10.68 -68.94
CA ILE A 18 -7.81 -10.00 -67.78
C ILE A 18 -7.90 -10.95 -66.58
N GLN A 19 -8.36 -12.19 -66.78
CA GLN A 19 -8.44 -13.19 -65.72
C GLN A 19 -7.07 -13.55 -65.16
N SER A 20 -6.05 -13.65 -66.01
CA SER A 20 -4.66 -13.88 -65.59
C SER A 20 -4.15 -12.73 -64.71
N ARG A 21 -4.32 -11.49 -65.15
CA ARG A 21 -3.95 -10.29 -64.38
C ARG A 21 -4.72 -10.17 -63.07
N GLN A 22 -6.00 -10.54 -63.06
CA GLN A 22 -6.81 -10.57 -61.84
C GLN A 22 -6.24 -11.56 -60.82
N ARG A 23 -5.97 -12.80 -61.21
CA ARG A 23 -5.38 -13.82 -60.32
C ARG A 23 -4.01 -13.40 -59.79
N ALA A 24 -3.19 -12.78 -60.64
CA ALA A 24 -1.89 -12.25 -60.22
C ALA A 24 -2.05 -11.19 -59.11
N ARG A 25 -2.96 -10.23 -59.30
CA ARG A 25 -3.26 -9.21 -58.29
C ARG A 25 -3.85 -9.79 -57.01
N GLU A 26 -4.74 -10.77 -57.11
CA GLU A 26 -5.28 -11.47 -55.95
C GLU A 26 -4.17 -12.16 -55.14
N GLY A 27 -3.18 -12.75 -55.83
CA GLY A 27 -1.98 -13.30 -55.21
C GLY A 27 -1.13 -12.24 -54.50
N GLU A 28 -0.83 -11.12 -55.17
CA GLU A 28 -0.06 -10.01 -54.58
C GLU A 28 -0.75 -9.42 -53.34
N VAL A 29 -2.07 -9.23 -53.40
CA VAL A 29 -2.87 -8.73 -52.28
C VAL A 29 -2.88 -9.74 -51.13
N ALA A 30 -3.02 -11.03 -51.42
CA ALA A 30 -2.98 -12.07 -50.38
C ALA A 30 -1.60 -12.12 -49.69
N GLU A 31 -0.51 -12.01 -50.44
CA GLU A 31 0.83 -11.91 -49.87
C GLU A 31 1.02 -10.65 -49.02
N MET A 32 0.49 -9.51 -49.47
CA MET A 32 0.55 -8.25 -48.72
C MET A 32 -0.22 -8.35 -47.40
N ILE A 33 -1.44 -8.89 -47.43
CA ILE A 33 -2.25 -9.10 -46.21
C ILE A 33 -1.50 -10.01 -45.24
N LYS A 34 -0.93 -11.12 -45.72
CA LYS A 34 -0.17 -12.05 -44.88
C LYS A 34 1.06 -11.40 -44.23
N LYS A 35 1.79 -10.55 -44.98
CA LYS A 35 2.91 -9.77 -44.41
C LYS A 35 2.43 -8.83 -43.31
N PHE A 36 1.33 -8.12 -43.55
CA PHE A 36 0.77 -7.20 -42.58
C PHE A 36 0.27 -7.93 -41.31
N GLU A 37 -0.36 -9.10 -41.46
CA GLU A 37 -0.76 -9.94 -40.33
C GLU A 37 0.45 -10.35 -39.47
N ASN A 38 1.54 -10.79 -40.10
CA ASN A 38 2.77 -11.15 -39.39
C ASN A 38 3.39 -9.93 -38.68
N GLU A 39 3.49 -8.78 -39.35
CA GLU A 39 4.02 -7.55 -38.76
C GLU A 39 3.19 -7.08 -37.56
N LEU A 40 1.85 -7.21 -37.63
CA LEU A 40 0.97 -6.91 -36.50
C LEU A 40 1.16 -7.89 -35.34
N GLU A 41 1.34 -9.18 -35.62
CA GLU A 41 1.60 -10.19 -34.59
C GLU A 41 2.94 -9.93 -33.88
N GLU A 42 4.00 -9.63 -34.65
CA GLU A 42 5.30 -9.25 -34.12
C GLU A 42 5.20 -8.00 -33.25
N MET A 43 4.57 -6.93 -33.73
CA MET A 43 4.39 -5.69 -32.98
C MET A 43 3.57 -5.91 -31.69
N ALA A 44 2.51 -6.73 -31.75
CA ALA A 44 1.72 -7.07 -30.58
C ALA A 44 2.54 -7.85 -29.54
N SER A 45 3.41 -8.75 -29.99
CA SER A 45 4.30 -9.53 -29.13
C SER A 45 5.35 -8.64 -28.45
N GLU A 46 5.96 -7.71 -29.20
CA GLU A 46 6.93 -6.74 -28.69
C GLU A 46 6.30 -5.79 -27.67
N LEU A 47 5.12 -5.26 -27.98
CA LEU A 47 4.39 -4.39 -27.07
C LEU A 47 4.06 -5.11 -25.75
N LYS A 48 3.64 -6.38 -25.83
CA LYS A 48 3.37 -7.20 -24.64
C LYS A 48 4.64 -7.41 -23.81
N ALA A 49 5.77 -7.69 -24.45
CA ALA A 49 7.05 -7.86 -23.77
C ALA A 49 7.50 -6.56 -23.08
N LEU A 50 7.41 -5.42 -23.77
CA LEU A 50 7.73 -4.10 -23.22
C LEU A 50 6.84 -3.74 -22.02
N LEU A 51 5.53 -4.01 -22.12
CA LEU A 51 4.60 -3.77 -21.01
C LEU A 51 4.97 -4.63 -19.80
N SER A 52 5.21 -5.93 -19.99
CA SER A 52 5.62 -6.84 -18.91
C SER A 52 6.94 -6.41 -18.26
N GLN A 53 7.92 -5.98 -19.06
CA GLN A 53 9.20 -5.49 -18.55
C GLN A 53 9.01 -4.19 -17.75
N SER A 54 8.25 -3.24 -18.29
CA SER A 54 7.97 -1.96 -17.62
C SER A 54 7.21 -2.12 -16.29
N GLU A 55 6.32 -3.11 -16.20
CA GLU A 55 5.61 -3.44 -14.97
C GLU A 55 6.58 -4.02 -13.93
N SER A 56 7.43 -4.97 -14.33
CA SER A 56 8.45 -5.55 -13.44
C SER A 56 9.39 -4.49 -12.89
N THR A 57 9.91 -3.60 -13.75
CA THR A 57 10.81 -2.51 -13.32
C THR A 57 10.12 -1.55 -12.35
N ARG A 58 8.89 -1.11 -12.66
CA ARG A 58 8.12 -0.22 -11.75
C ARG A 58 7.87 -0.87 -10.39
N LEU A 59 7.58 -2.17 -10.36
CA LEU A 59 7.34 -2.91 -9.13
C LEU A 59 8.62 -3.01 -8.28
N GLU A 60 9.78 -3.22 -8.92
CA GLU A 60 11.08 -3.23 -8.25
C GLU A 60 11.45 -1.85 -7.67
N GLU A 61 11.29 -0.79 -8.46
CA GLU A 61 11.48 0.59 -8.02
C GLU A 61 10.57 0.95 -6.84
N PHE A 62 9.30 0.54 -6.91
CA PHE A 62 8.34 0.75 -5.83
C PHE A 62 8.73 0.00 -4.54
N LYS A 63 9.18 -1.25 -4.65
CA LYS A 63 9.70 -2.01 -3.50
C LYS A 63 10.92 -1.34 -2.88
N SER A 64 11.85 -0.85 -3.71
CA SER A 64 13.03 -0.12 -3.26
C SER A 64 12.65 1.17 -2.52
N MET A 65 11.72 1.94 -3.07
CA MET A 65 11.20 3.15 -2.42
C MET A 65 10.54 2.84 -1.05
N LEU A 66 9.74 1.78 -0.97
CA LEU A 66 9.14 1.37 0.31
C LEU A 66 10.19 0.95 1.34
N ALA A 67 11.25 0.26 0.91
CA ALA A 67 12.35 -0.11 1.81
C ALA A 67 13.09 1.12 2.34
N ASP A 68 13.36 2.11 1.48
CA ASP A 68 13.99 3.38 1.87
C ASP A 68 13.12 4.18 2.85
N ILE A 69 11.80 4.26 2.60
CA ILE A 69 10.86 4.92 3.53
C ILE A 69 10.87 4.24 4.90
N LYS A 70 10.81 2.91 4.95
CA LYS A 70 10.85 2.15 6.22
C LYS A 70 12.17 2.36 6.96
N SER A 71 13.29 2.37 6.24
CA SER A 71 14.61 2.66 6.82
C SER A 71 14.65 4.05 7.46
N LYS A 72 14.17 5.07 6.72
CA LYS A 72 14.08 6.46 7.23
C LYS A 72 13.14 6.60 8.41
N GLN A 73 12.02 5.87 8.43
CA GLN A 73 11.11 5.84 9.58
C GLN A 73 11.81 5.30 10.82
N ARG A 74 12.51 4.17 10.70
CA ARG A 74 13.26 3.58 11.81
C ARG A 74 14.33 4.51 12.36
N VAL A 75 15.11 5.16 11.49
CA VAL A 75 16.12 6.15 11.92
C VAL A 75 15.46 7.29 12.70
N ARG A 76 14.32 7.81 12.23
CA ARG A 76 13.59 8.87 12.95
C ARG A 76 13.02 8.39 14.28
N GLU A 77 12.52 7.17 14.35
CA GLU A 77 12.04 6.57 15.60
C GLU A 77 13.17 6.48 16.63
N GLU A 78 14.36 6.05 16.20
CA GLU A 78 15.57 6.02 17.03
C GLU A 78 15.98 7.44 17.49
N GLU A 79 16.03 8.42 16.58
CA GLU A 79 16.33 9.83 16.92
C GLU A 79 15.32 10.42 17.91
N VAL A 80 14.02 10.15 17.73
CA VAL A 80 12.97 10.61 18.65
C VAL A 80 13.10 9.94 20.01
N ALA A 81 13.40 8.64 20.07
CA ALA A 81 13.62 7.93 21.32
C ALA A 81 14.83 8.48 22.10
N GLU A 82 15.92 8.79 21.40
CA GLU A 82 17.10 9.45 21.99
C GLU A 82 16.75 10.84 22.54
N LEU A 83 16.02 11.65 21.77
CA LEU A 83 15.61 12.99 22.20
C LEU A 83 14.70 12.95 23.42
N LEU A 84 13.75 12.02 23.46
CA LEU A 84 12.87 11.82 24.61
C LEU A 84 13.65 11.37 25.85
N THR A 85 14.64 10.48 25.68
CA THR A 85 15.51 10.02 26.78
C THR A 85 16.34 11.18 27.35
N ALA A 86 16.95 11.99 26.48
CA ALA A 86 17.69 13.18 26.88
C ALA A 86 16.79 14.19 27.62
N PHE A 87 15.60 14.45 27.10
CA PHE A 87 14.65 15.36 27.72
C PHE A 87 14.17 14.87 29.10
N GLN A 88 13.92 13.56 29.26
CA GLN A 88 13.58 12.99 30.56
C GLN A 88 14.71 13.20 31.57
N LYS A 89 15.97 13.00 31.15
CA LYS A 89 17.14 13.27 31.99
C LYS A 89 17.17 14.73 32.43
N ASP A 90 17.03 15.68 31.51
CA ASP A 90 16.99 17.12 31.81
C ASP A 90 15.88 17.47 32.81
N ILE A 91 14.69 16.88 32.67
CA ILE A 91 13.59 17.06 33.63
C ILE A 91 13.99 16.56 35.02
N THR A 92 14.62 15.40 35.12
CA THR A 92 15.04 14.85 36.42
C THR A 92 16.10 15.73 37.09
N GLU A 93 17.08 16.20 36.33
CA GLU A 93 18.11 17.12 36.81
C GLU A 93 17.49 18.44 37.27
N ALA A 94 16.66 19.07 36.43
CA ALA A 94 15.94 20.29 36.80
C ALA A 94 15.12 20.08 38.09
N ARG A 95 14.41 18.95 38.22
CA ARG A 95 13.62 18.63 39.41
C ARG A 95 14.47 18.57 40.67
N THR A 96 15.64 17.91 40.62
CA THR A 96 16.55 17.84 41.77
C THR A 96 17.11 19.22 42.13
N HIS A 97 17.49 20.03 41.14
CA HIS A 97 17.91 21.42 41.34
C HIS A 97 16.82 22.25 42.03
N TRP A 98 15.58 22.18 41.55
CA TRP A 98 14.43 22.88 42.15
C TRP A 98 14.16 22.45 43.59
N GLN A 99 14.22 21.15 43.89
CA GLN A 99 14.07 20.63 45.24
C GLN A 99 15.16 21.15 46.19
N ASN A 100 16.41 21.19 45.72
CA ASN A 100 17.53 21.72 46.49
C ASN A 100 17.37 23.22 46.78
N LEU A 101 16.97 24.00 45.76
CA LEU A 101 16.70 25.43 45.93
C LEU A 101 15.55 25.67 46.92
N ALA A 102 14.48 24.88 46.85
CA ALA A 102 13.37 24.95 47.79
C ALA A 102 13.81 24.69 49.25
N LYS A 103 14.66 23.69 49.48
CA LYS A 103 15.22 23.39 50.82
C LYS A 103 16.08 24.55 51.35
N ILE A 104 16.93 25.14 50.50
CA ILE A 104 17.75 26.31 50.87
C ILE A 104 16.85 27.48 51.27
N MET A 105 15.82 27.77 50.48
CA MET A 105 14.89 28.87 50.75
C MET A 105 14.07 28.65 52.02
N ALA A 106 13.57 27.44 52.25
CA ALA A 106 12.86 27.08 53.48
C ALA A 106 13.75 27.28 54.71
N SER A 107 15.01 26.87 54.63
CA SER A 107 15.96 27.01 55.74
C SER A 107 16.28 28.48 56.04
N LYS A 108 16.51 29.29 55.00
CA LYS A 108 16.72 30.74 55.13
C LYS A 108 15.54 31.43 55.83
N ARG A 109 14.30 31.00 55.57
CA ARG A 109 13.09 31.56 56.22
C ARG A 109 13.03 31.27 57.72
N THR A 110 13.65 30.18 58.19
CA THR A 110 13.66 29.80 59.62
C THR A 110 14.81 30.42 60.42
N GLY A 111 15.68 31.22 59.81
CA GLY A 111 16.82 31.88 60.48
C GLY A 111 17.99 30.93 60.82
N LYS A 112 17.92 29.66 60.43
CA LYS A 112 18.99 28.67 60.66
C LYS A 112 19.93 28.62 59.46
N GLN A 113 21.19 29.02 59.63
CA GLN A 113 22.22 28.87 58.58
C GLN A 113 22.45 27.38 58.32
N VAL A 114 22.24 26.92 57.09
CA VAL A 114 22.52 25.54 56.69
C VAL A 114 23.93 25.50 56.09
N PRO A 115 24.82 24.61 56.57
CA PRO A 115 26.11 24.37 55.94
C PRO A 115 25.89 23.91 54.50
N ILE A 116 26.58 24.56 53.56
CA ILE A 116 26.58 24.17 52.15
C ILE A 116 27.17 22.76 52.08
N THR A 117 26.30 21.77 51.90
CA THR A 117 26.72 20.36 51.79
C THR A 117 26.96 20.08 50.31
N GLU A 118 28.13 19.58 49.98
CA GLU A 118 28.56 19.26 48.61
C GLU A 118 27.54 18.33 47.92
N VAL A 119 27.27 18.64 46.65
CA VAL A 119 26.25 18.00 45.82
C VAL A 119 26.48 16.48 45.79
N PRO A 120 25.50 15.66 46.23
CA PRO A 120 25.60 14.20 46.14
C PRO A 120 25.67 13.77 44.68
N LYS A 121 26.64 12.88 44.42
CA LYS A 121 26.94 12.25 43.14
C LYS A 121 25.72 11.45 42.64
N GLU A 122 25.27 11.82 41.44
CA GLU A 122 24.53 11.05 40.43
C GLU A 122 23.71 9.86 40.98
N ALA A 123 22.44 10.13 41.30
CA ALA A 123 21.47 9.10 41.63
C ALA A 123 21.02 8.38 40.36
N GLU A 124 21.15 7.05 40.34
CA GLU A 124 20.68 6.19 39.26
C GLU A 124 19.20 6.47 38.95
N VAL A 125 18.94 6.82 37.70
CA VAL A 125 17.61 7.13 37.18
C VAL A 125 16.72 5.90 37.36
N PRO A 126 15.54 6.00 38.02
CA PRO A 126 14.58 4.92 38.04
C PRO A 126 14.14 4.62 36.61
N ARG A 127 14.20 3.33 36.23
CA ARG A 127 13.83 2.85 34.90
C ARG A 127 12.47 3.42 34.48
N PRO A 128 12.30 3.79 33.21
CA PRO A 128 11.04 4.28 32.66
C PRO A 128 9.91 3.31 33.02
N VAL A 129 8.81 3.87 33.49
CA VAL A 129 7.53 3.15 33.59
C VAL A 129 7.29 2.54 32.22
N GLU A 130 7.17 1.21 32.17
CA GLU A 130 6.77 0.46 30.99
C GLU A 130 5.55 1.15 30.39
N GLU A 131 5.81 1.89 29.31
CA GLU A 131 4.82 2.41 28.40
C GLU A 131 3.97 1.21 28.04
N ALA A 132 2.70 1.25 28.47
CA ALA A 132 1.75 0.16 28.33
C ALA A 132 1.92 -0.42 26.95
N ALA A 133 2.51 -1.62 26.88
CA ALA A 133 2.73 -2.33 25.66
C ALA A 133 1.42 -2.24 24.89
N GLU A 134 1.43 -1.58 23.72
CA GLU A 134 0.37 -1.77 22.76
C GLU A 134 0.33 -3.28 22.57
N GLU A 135 -0.59 -3.95 23.26
CA GLU A 135 -0.84 -5.37 23.07
C GLU A 135 -1.12 -5.49 21.58
N ALA A 136 -0.14 -6.04 20.86
CA ALA A 136 -0.26 -6.36 19.47
C ALA A 136 -1.34 -7.42 19.37
N PHE A 137 -2.60 -7.00 19.29
CA PHE A 137 -3.71 -7.87 19.02
C PHE A 137 -3.40 -8.53 17.69
N GLU A 138 -3.13 -9.84 17.72
CA GLU A 138 -2.94 -10.61 16.51
C GLU A 138 -4.14 -10.37 15.58
N GLU A 139 -3.88 -9.98 14.33
CA GLU A 139 -4.93 -9.58 13.36
C GLU A 139 -6.04 -10.66 13.21
N GLY A 140 -5.71 -11.92 13.49
CA GLY A 140 -6.67 -13.04 13.49
C GLY A 140 -7.78 -12.90 14.54
N ASP A 141 -7.49 -12.37 15.73
CA ASP A 141 -8.49 -12.20 16.79
C ASP A 141 -9.47 -11.06 16.46
N LEU A 142 -8.96 -9.97 15.86
CA LEU A 142 -9.79 -8.85 15.42
C LEU A 142 -10.82 -9.27 14.37
N LYS A 143 -10.39 -10.12 13.42
CA LYS A 143 -11.28 -10.68 12.39
C LYS A 143 -12.40 -11.53 13.00
N ALA A 144 -12.07 -12.44 13.90
CA ALA A 144 -13.05 -13.32 14.54
C ALA A 144 -14.06 -12.54 15.40
N ARG A 145 -13.59 -11.52 16.14
CA ARG A 145 -14.46 -10.67 16.96
C ARG A 145 -15.37 -9.78 16.11
N ALA A 146 -14.85 -9.19 15.04
CA ALA A 146 -15.64 -8.38 14.11
C ALA A 146 -16.76 -9.21 13.46
N LEU A 147 -16.47 -10.45 13.08
CA LEU A 147 -17.45 -11.35 12.52
C LEU A 147 -18.60 -11.67 13.50
N ARG A 148 -18.29 -12.02 14.76
CA ARG A 148 -19.33 -12.31 15.77
C ARG A 148 -20.31 -11.13 15.92
N ILE A 149 -19.78 -9.91 15.94
CA ILE A 149 -20.59 -8.70 16.01
C ILE A 149 -21.48 -8.56 14.77
N ILE A 150 -21.00 -8.90 13.57
CA ILE A 150 -21.82 -8.84 12.34
C ILE A 150 -22.91 -9.92 12.36
N GLU A 151 -22.59 -11.14 12.80
CA GLU A 151 -23.56 -12.25 12.95
C GLU A 151 -24.66 -11.92 13.97
N ASP A 152 -24.33 -11.22 15.05
CA ASP A 152 -25.29 -10.76 16.07
C ASP A 152 -26.22 -9.63 15.59
N ASN A 153 -25.97 -9.03 14.42
CA ASN A 153 -26.74 -7.90 13.89
C ASN A 153 -27.27 -8.20 12.46
N PRO A 154 -28.36 -8.99 12.31
CA PRO A 154 -28.86 -9.43 11.01
C PRO A 154 -29.43 -8.29 10.13
N GLN A 155 -29.75 -7.14 10.73
CA GLN A 155 -30.15 -5.93 10.00
C GLN A 155 -28.95 -5.18 9.39
N GLY A 156 -27.74 -5.66 9.68
CA GLY A 156 -26.48 -5.07 9.29
C GLY A 156 -25.96 -4.05 10.31
N ILE A 157 -24.65 -3.86 10.31
CA ILE A 157 -23.96 -2.95 11.23
C ILE A 157 -22.89 -2.14 10.49
N SER A 158 -22.68 -0.88 10.89
CA SER A 158 -21.62 -0.04 10.31
C SER A 158 -20.26 -0.29 10.97
N LEU A 159 -19.17 -0.10 10.22
CA LEU A 159 -17.79 -0.23 10.74
C LEU A 159 -17.53 0.60 12.01
N ARG A 160 -18.16 1.77 12.11
CA ARG A 160 -18.05 2.65 13.29
C ARG A 160 -18.64 2.00 14.53
N GLN A 161 -19.84 1.41 14.41
CA GLN A 161 -20.50 0.70 15.51
C GLN A 161 -19.76 -0.58 15.90
N ILE A 162 -19.14 -1.29 14.95
CA ILE A 162 -18.27 -2.43 15.27
C ILE A 162 -17.07 -1.95 16.08
N GLY A 163 -16.42 -0.85 15.66
CA GLY A 163 -15.30 -0.23 16.40
C GLY A 163 -15.67 0.19 17.82
N GLU A 164 -16.83 0.83 17.99
CA GLU A 164 -17.35 1.21 19.30
C GLU A 164 -17.59 -0.01 20.21
N ARG A 165 -18.15 -1.11 19.68
CA ARG A 165 -18.37 -2.34 20.46
C ARG A 165 -17.06 -3.06 20.83
N LEU A 166 -16.03 -2.97 20.00
CA LEU A 166 -14.71 -3.55 20.27
C LEU A 166 -13.79 -2.62 21.08
N ASN A 167 -14.19 -1.37 21.30
CA ASN A 167 -13.34 -0.31 21.83
C ASN A 167 -12.04 -0.11 21.01
N ILE A 168 -12.16 -0.17 19.68
CA ILE A 168 -11.05 -0.01 18.74
C ILE A 168 -11.44 1.04 17.69
N ALA A 169 -10.48 1.88 17.28
CA ALA A 169 -10.71 2.82 16.19
C ALA A 169 -11.11 2.08 14.90
N TYR A 170 -12.23 2.47 14.30
CA TYR A 170 -12.79 1.80 13.10
C TYR A 170 -11.82 1.68 11.92
N ILE A 171 -10.82 2.56 11.85
CA ILE A 171 -9.76 2.55 10.83
C ILE A 171 -8.96 1.23 10.89
N ARG A 172 -8.72 0.68 12.09
CA ARG A 172 -8.02 -0.61 12.27
C ARG A 172 -8.87 -1.82 11.85
N LEU A 173 -10.19 -1.67 11.68
CA LEU A 173 -11.10 -2.75 11.26
C LEU A 173 -11.21 -2.90 9.73
N GLY A 174 -10.68 -1.96 8.95
CA GLY A 174 -10.82 -1.97 7.49
C GLY A 174 -10.24 -3.24 6.85
N SER A 175 -9.01 -3.61 7.19
CA SER A 175 -8.34 -4.80 6.64
C SER A 175 -9.03 -6.11 7.06
N PRO A 176 -9.26 -6.38 8.35
CA PRO A 176 -9.94 -7.62 8.78
C PRO A 176 -11.34 -7.81 8.20
N VAL A 177 -12.13 -6.75 8.08
CA VAL A 177 -13.50 -6.83 7.54
C VAL A 177 -13.48 -7.04 6.02
N ASN A 178 -12.53 -6.46 5.28
CA ASN A 178 -12.39 -6.73 3.85
C ASN A 178 -12.00 -8.19 3.59
N GLN A 179 -11.15 -8.80 4.41
CA GLN A 179 -10.85 -10.23 4.31
C GLN A 179 -12.11 -11.10 4.49
N LEU A 180 -13.03 -10.72 5.39
CA LEU A 180 -14.30 -11.43 5.57
C LEU A 180 -15.23 -11.31 4.35
N ILE A 181 -15.14 -10.21 3.60
CA ILE A 181 -15.87 -10.03 2.34
C ILE A 181 -15.27 -10.90 1.25
N GLU A 182 -13.94 -10.94 1.14
CA GLU A 182 -13.23 -11.80 0.19
C GLU A 182 -13.51 -13.29 0.44
N GLU A 183 -13.62 -13.70 1.70
CA GLU A 183 -14.03 -15.05 2.11
C GLU A 183 -15.51 -15.34 1.89
N GLY A 184 -16.32 -14.35 1.52
CA GLY A 184 -17.75 -14.51 1.32
C GLY A 184 -18.53 -14.73 2.62
N ARG A 185 -18.00 -14.35 3.78
CA ARG A 185 -18.68 -14.46 5.08
C ARG A 185 -19.52 -13.22 5.42
N VAL A 186 -19.20 -12.08 4.80
CA VAL A 186 -19.86 -10.80 5.02
C VAL A 186 -20.15 -10.15 3.67
N VAL A 187 -21.34 -9.59 3.51
CA VAL A 187 -21.72 -8.79 2.33
C VAL A 187 -21.79 -7.32 2.72
N LYS A 188 -21.11 -6.46 1.96
CA LYS A 188 -21.19 -5.01 2.14
C LYS A 188 -22.28 -4.42 1.23
N ARG A 189 -23.23 -3.68 1.81
CA ARG A 189 -24.19 -2.83 1.08
C ARG A 189 -24.05 -1.40 1.58
N ASP A 190 -23.61 -0.52 0.69
CA ASP A 190 -23.27 0.87 1.00
C ASP A 190 -22.24 0.99 2.14
N SER A 191 -22.67 1.40 3.33
CA SER A 191 -21.85 1.55 4.54
C SER A 191 -22.21 0.54 5.64
N ILE A 192 -23.03 -0.46 5.30
CA ILE A 192 -23.56 -1.46 6.22
C ILE A 192 -23.01 -2.84 5.84
N TYR A 193 -22.56 -3.57 6.84
CA TYR A 193 -22.01 -4.92 6.72
C TYR A 193 -23.02 -5.93 7.24
N LEU A 194 -23.40 -6.88 6.40
CA LEU A 194 -24.41 -7.89 6.64
C LEU A 194 -23.75 -9.28 6.68
N PRO A 195 -24.22 -10.22 7.50
CA PRO A 195 -23.81 -11.61 7.39
C PRO A 195 -24.23 -12.16 6.02
N ALA A 196 -23.33 -12.91 5.36
CA ALA A 196 -23.59 -13.55 4.07
C ALA A 196 -24.48 -14.79 4.19
#